data_AF-A0A7S4KK00-F1
#
_entry.id   AF-A0A7S4KK00-F1
#
_cell.length_a   1.000
_cell.length_b   1.000
_cell.length_c   1.000
_cell.angle_alpha   90.00
_cell.angle_beta   90.00
_cell.angle_gamma   90.00
#
_symmetry.space_group_name_H-M   'P 1'
#
loop_
_entity.id
_entity.type
_entity.pdbx_description
1 polymer ?
#
loop_
_entity_poly.entity_id
_entity_poly.type
_entity_poly.pdbx_seq_one_letter_code
_entity_poly.pdbx_strand_id
1 'polypeptide(L)'
;MIGLKKTIRLAKTARSTLSCGMLSLASRNHGRAHLVHVDAARFLASVAKGGLKVDEQLVDFVKEICPGTGIESESFWSSFGKMVRENHSRNKELLDKRSAIQSKIDEFHEGRSPIEFERYKKFLVDIGYLVPEKEPFSISTDCVDPEIALVAGPQLVCPVDNPRFILNAANARWGSLLDAFYGTDVIPEDGGAHRGREYNPTRGKKVFEEVFRWMDDIFPLAVAKYSQVEKFSISEGKLTVTYDNGKQDTLRNGKQRVLAVCGFP
;
A
#
# COMPACT_ATOMS: atom_id res chain seq x y z
N MET A 1 -32.16 -15.17 -0.62
CA MET A 1 -31.90 -16.07 0.53
C MET A 1 -31.34 -17.44 0.09
N ILE A 2 -30.22 -17.48 -0.66
CA ILE A 2 -29.50 -18.72 -1.05
C ILE A 2 -27.96 -18.55 -0.99
N GLY A 3 -27.44 -17.34 -0.76
CA GLY A 3 -25.99 -17.05 -0.84
C GLY A 3 -25.15 -17.24 0.41
N LEU A 4 -25.74 -17.44 1.61
CA LEU A 4 -24.97 -17.44 2.87
C LEU A 4 -24.72 -18.83 3.50
N LYS A 5 -25.25 -19.91 2.92
CA LYS A 5 -25.10 -21.27 3.48
C LYS A 5 -23.86 -22.05 3.00
N LYS A 6 -23.11 -21.55 2.00
CA LYS A 6 -21.91 -22.25 1.47
C LYS A 6 -20.61 -21.94 2.24
N THR A 7 -20.51 -20.80 2.92
CA THR A 7 -19.27 -20.37 3.57
C THR A 7 -19.03 -21.04 4.93
N ILE A 8 -20.09 -21.48 5.61
CA ILE A 8 -20.00 -22.08 6.96
C ILE A 8 -19.63 -23.57 6.92
N ARG A 9 -19.77 -24.25 5.77
CA ARG A 9 -19.46 -25.70 5.65
C ARG A 9 -17.99 -26.00 5.34
N LEU A 10 -17.20 -25.00 4.92
CA LEU A 10 -15.76 -25.15 4.65
C LEU A 10 -14.89 -24.94 5.89
N ALA A 11 -15.37 -24.17 6.88
CA ALA A 11 -14.60 -23.90 8.10
C ALA A 11 -14.60 -25.05 9.14
N LYS A 12 -15.55 -26.00 9.05
CA LYS A 12 -15.64 -27.14 9.98
C LYS A 12 -14.86 -28.39 9.55
N THR A 13 -14.43 -28.49 8.28
CA THR A 13 -13.67 -29.64 7.77
C THR A 13 -12.14 -29.45 7.89
N ALA A 14 -11.67 -28.23 8.18
CA ALA A 14 -10.23 -27.93 8.29
C ALA A 14 -9.63 -28.18 9.69
N ARG A 15 -10.42 -28.70 10.66
CA ARG A 15 -9.97 -28.92 12.05
C ARG A 15 -9.58 -30.37 12.40
N SER A 16 -9.56 -31.30 11.45
CA SER A 16 -9.27 -32.72 11.77
C SER A 16 -8.22 -33.41 10.89
N THR A 17 -7.45 -32.69 10.09
CA THR A 17 -6.33 -33.27 9.30
C THR A 17 -5.17 -32.29 9.19
N LEU A 18 -4.54 -32.00 10.33
CA LEU A 18 -3.14 -31.56 10.38
C LEU A 18 -2.31 -32.69 11.00
N SER A 19 -2.35 -33.84 10.32
CA SER A 19 -1.32 -34.85 10.38
C SER A 19 -0.65 -34.83 9.01
N CYS A 20 0.63 -34.49 8.99
CA CYS A 20 1.62 -34.72 7.93
C CYS A 20 1.04 -35.04 6.53
N GLY A 21 1.00 -34.05 5.64
CA GLY A 21 0.56 -34.25 4.26
C GLY A 21 1.11 -33.19 3.31
N MET A 22 2.11 -33.59 2.52
CA MET A 22 2.65 -32.83 1.39
C MET A 22 1.54 -32.43 0.40
N LEU A 23 1.57 -31.17 -0.06
CA LEU A 23 0.88 -30.75 -1.28
C LEU A 23 1.86 -29.92 -2.12
N SER A 24 2.47 -30.60 -3.09
CA SER A 24 3.23 -30.00 -4.18
C SER A 24 2.27 -29.38 -5.19
N LEU A 25 2.36 -28.06 -5.39
CA LEU A 25 1.73 -27.35 -6.50
C LEU A 25 2.81 -26.99 -7.51
N ALA A 26 3.00 -27.86 -8.50
CA ALA A 26 3.87 -27.60 -9.63
C ALA A 26 3.15 -26.67 -10.63
N SER A 27 3.58 -25.40 -10.70
CA SER A 27 3.23 -24.51 -11.81
C SER A 27 4.17 -24.77 -12.99
N ARG A 28 3.63 -25.21 -14.12
CA ARG A 28 4.38 -25.30 -15.38
C ARG A 28 4.48 -23.90 -15.99
N ASN A 29 5.68 -23.32 -16.00
CA ASN A 29 6.08 -22.33 -17.01
C ASN A 29 7.58 -22.39 -17.25
N HIS A 30 7.95 -22.44 -18.53
CA HIS A 30 9.34 -22.50 -18.99
C HIS A 30 10.10 -21.21 -18.67
N GLY A 31 11.20 -21.37 -17.94
CA GLY A 31 12.12 -20.31 -17.56
C GLY A 31 12.77 -20.72 -16.24
N ARG A 32 14.09 -20.94 -16.23
CA ARG A 32 14.90 -21.43 -15.09
C ARG A 32 14.40 -20.88 -13.75
N ALA A 33 13.60 -21.68 -13.04
CA ALA A 33 13.36 -21.48 -11.63
C ALA A 33 14.63 -21.92 -10.92
N HIS A 34 15.36 -20.97 -10.32
CA HIS A 34 16.21 -21.32 -9.19
C HIS A 34 15.28 -21.78 -8.07
N LEU A 35 14.98 -23.08 -8.06
CA LEU A 35 14.37 -23.75 -6.93
C LEU A 35 15.34 -23.58 -5.76
N VAL A 36 15.02 -22.65 -4.85
CA VAL A 36 15.51 -22.75 -3.48
C VAL A 36 14.82 -23.99 -2.94
N HIS A 37 15.52 -25.13 -3.01
CA HIS A 37 15.15 -26.32 -2.28
C HIS A 37 15.20 -25.95 -0.80
N VAL A 38 14.05 -25.61 -0.23
CA VAL A 38 13.89 -25.57 1.22
C VAL A 38 13.77 -27.03 1.62
N ASP A 39 14.91 -27.64 1.94
CA ASP A 39 14.97 -29.00 2.46
C ASP A 39 14.13 -29.07 3.73
N ALA A 40 13.00 -29.77 3.66
CA ALA A 40 12.14 -30.10 4.80
C ALA A 40 12.85 -30.97 5.86
N ALA A 41 14.11 -31.35 5.61
CA ALA A 41 14.94 -32.19 6.49
C ALA A 41 15.94 -31.39 7.34
N ARG A 42 16.09 -30.07 7.14
CA ARG A 42 16.85 -29.23 8.09
C ARG A 42 15.94 -28.97 9.27
N PHE A 43 15.92 -29.89 10.24
CA PHE A 43 15.44 -29.64 11.60
C PHE A 43 15.90 -28.23 11.98
N LEU A 44 14.96 -27.34 12.31
CA LEU A 44 15.19 -25.92 12.65
C LEU A 44 16.30 -25.84 13.69
N ALA A 45 17.53 -25.70 13.22
CA ALA A 45 18.69 -25.61 14.08
C ALA A 45 18.56 -24.25 14.75
N SER A 46 18.39 -24.29 16.06
CA SER A 46 18.08 -23.11 16.85
C SER A 46 19.22 -22.84 17.81
N VAL A 47 19.64 -21.59 17.89
CA VAL A 47 20.73 -21.15 18.76
C VAL A 47 20.16 -20.32 19.90
N ALA A 48 20.81 -20.40 21.06
CA ALA A 48 20.52 -19.50 22.17
C ALA A 48 21.13 -18.11 21.90
N LYS A 49 20.28 -17.07 21.85
CA LYS A 49 20.70 -15.67 21.66
C LYS A 49 19.87 -14.75 22.55
N GLY A 50 20.52 -13.91 23.36
CA GLY A 50 19.82 -12.98 24.26
C GLY A 50 18.84 -13.65 25.25
N GLY A 51 19.02 -14.94 25.55
CA GLY A 51 18.09 -15.73 26.35
C GLY A 51 16.83 -16.20 25.60
N LEU A 52 16.85 -16.19 24.27
CA LEU A 52 15.82 -16.73 23.38
C LEU A 52 16.36 -17.94 22.60
N LYS A 53 15.47 -18.83 22.16
CA LYS A 53 15.76 -19.90 21.19
C LYS A 53 15.41 -19.38 19.80
N VAL A 54 16.41 -19.08 18.99
CA VAL A 54 16.28 -18.37 17.70
C VAL A 54 16.71 -19.29 16.55
N ASP A 55 16.02 -19.24 15.43
CA ASP A 55 16.43 -19.93 14.20
C ASP A 55 17.80 -19.44 13.71
N GLU A 56 18.70 -20.36 13.35
CA GLU A 56 20.04 -20.06 12.85
C GLU A 56 20.05 -19.10 11.67
N GLN A 57 19.13 -19.25 10.72
CA GLN A 57 19.09 -18.39 9.52
C GLN A 57 18.77 -16.94 9.90
N LEU A 58 17.94 -16.74 10.92
CA LEU A 58 17.65 -15.40 11.42
C LEU A 58 18.86 -14.81 12.16
N VAL A 59 19.62 -15.63 12.89
CA VAL A 59 20.87 -15.18 13.53
C VAL A 59 21.88 -14.72 12.49
N ASP A 60 22.08 -15.51 11.43
CA ASP A 60 22.98 -15.18 10.33
C ASP A 60 22.53 -13.92 9.58
N PHE A 61 21.23 -13.80 9.29
CA PHE A 61 20.65 -12.62 8.65
C PHE A 61 20.85 -11.35 9.48
N VAL A 62 20.59 -11.41 10.81
CA VAL A 62 20.83 -10.25 11.68
C VAL A 62 22.31 -9.85 11.67
N LYS A 63 23.21 -10.83 11.66
CA LYS A 63 24.65 -10.58 11.54
C LYS A 63 25.02 -9.91 10.21
N GLU A 64 24.34 -10.26 9.12
CA GLU A 64 24.53 -9.65 7.79
C GLU A 64 24.09 -8.18 7.73
N ILE A 65 23.00 -7.81 8.41
CA ILE A 65 22.44 -6.44 8.36
C ILE A 65 23.01 -5.45 9.39
N CYS A 66 23.77 -5.93 10.38
CA CYS A 66 24.36 -5.08 11.43
C CYS A 66 25.45 -4.11 10.93
N PRO A 67 26.37 -4.50 10.01
CA PRO A 67 27.41 -3.60 9.51
C PRO A 67 26.85 -2.29 8.97
N GLY A 68 27.46 -1.16 9.36
CA GLY A 68 27.03 0.19 8.94
C GLY A 68 25.93 0.83 9.80
N THR A 69 25.29 0.07 10.70
CA THR A 69 24.23 0.59 11.59
C THR A 69 24.77 1.18 12.91
N GLY A 70 26.02 0.87 13.27
CA GLY A 70 26.59 1.18 14.59
C GLY A 70 26.15 0.25 15.72
N ILE A 71 25.40 -0.82 15.41
CA ILE A 71 24.89 -1.80 16.39
C ILE A 71 25.63 -3.13 16.20
N GLU A 72 26.18 -3.66 17.28
CA GLU A 72 26.75 -5.01 17.28
C GLU A 72 25.66 -6.08 17.37
N SER A 73 25.82 -7.17 16.61
CA SER A 73 24.84 -8.27 16.56
C SER A 73 24.52 -8.87 17.93
N GLU A 74 25.51 -9.05 18.80
CA GLU A 74 25.29 -9.60 20.15
C GLU A 74 24.53 -8.60 21.05
N SER A 75 24.88 -7.32 20.96
CA SER A 75 24.18 -6.23 21.67
C SER A 75 22.71 -6.12 21.22
N PHE A 76 22.44 -6.29 19.92
CA PHE A 76 21.08 -6.41 19.41
C PHE A 76 20.33 -7.57 20.06
N TRP A 77 20.87 -8.78 20.04
CA TRP A 77 20.19 -9.96 20.57
C TRP A 77 19.93 -9.87 22.07
N SER A 78 20.90 -9.37 22.84
CA SER A 78 20.73 -9.14 24.28
C SER A 78 19.58 -8.16 24.56
N SER A 79 19.57 -7.02 23.85
CA SER A 79 18.55 -5.99 24.00
C SER A 79 17.16 -6.47 23.55
N PHE A 80 17.08 -7.15 22.41
CA PHE A 80 15.85 -7.73 21.90
C PHE A 80 15.28 -8.78 22.86
N GLY A 81 16.12 -9.69 23.37
CA GLY A 81 15.71 -10.69 24.35
C GLY A 81 15.16 -10.08 25.64
N LYS A 82 15.77 -8.99 26.13
CA LYS A 82 15.25 -8.21 27.26
C LYS A 82 13.88 -7.62 26.95
N MET A 83 13.72 -6.95 25.81
CA MET A 83 12.44 -6.36 25.39
C MET A 83 11.33 -7.41 25.28
N VAL A 84 11.62 -8.58 24.72
CA VAL A 84 10.65 -9.68 24.61
C VAL A 84 10.20 -10.12 26.01
N ARG A 85 11.11 -10.34 26.95
CA ARG A 85 10.76 -10.75 28.32
C ARG A 85 9.92 -9.70 29.05
N GLU A 86 10.26 -8.43 28.90
CA GLU A 86 9.55 -7.31 29.56
C GLU A 86 8.13 -7.11 29.00
N ASN A 87 7.93 -7.32 27.70
CA ASN A 87 6.68 -6.95 27.03
C ASN A 87 5.75 -8.15 26.72
N HIS A 88 6.24 -9.39 26.80
CA HIS A 88 5.46 -10.57 26.43
C HIS A 88 4.18 -10.73 27.27
N SER A 89 4.28 -10.56 28.59
CA SER A 89 3.13 -10.70 29.50
C SER A 89 2.04 -9.68 29.16
N ARG A 90 2.42 -8.42 28.94
CA ARG A 90 1.50 -7.35 28.56
C ARG A 90 0.85 -7.61 27.20
N ASN A 91 1.59 -8.09 26.22
CA ASN A 91 1.03 -8.44 24.91
C ASN A 91 -0.04 -9.54 25.03
N LYS A 92 0.26 -10.61 25.79
CA LYS A 92 -0.70 -11.68 26.06
C LYS A 92 -1.96 -11.16 26.76
N GLU A 93 -1.82 -10.34 27.79
CA GLU A 93 -2.95 -9.72 28.50
C GLU A 93 -3.86 -8.93 27.55
N LEU A 94 -3.28 -8.19 26.58
CA LEU A 94 -4.05 -7.46 25.58
C LEU A 94 -4.83 -8.38 24.64
N LEU A 95 -4.28 -9.54 24.27
CA LEU A 95 -4.98 -10.55 23.46
C LEU A 95 -6.10 -11.25 24.25
N ASP A 96 -5.85 -11.56 25.51
CA ASP A 96 -6.84 -12.14 26.43
C ASP A 96 -8.00 -11.16 26.63
N LYS A 97 -7.70 -9.85 26.80
CA LYS A 97 -8.71 -8.78 26.88
C LYS A 97 -9.55 -8.71 25.61
N ARG A 98 -8.96 -8.82 24.41
CA ARG A 98 -9.70 -8.84 23.14
C ARG A 98 -10.66 -10.03 23.08
N SER A 99 -10.18 -11.22 23.46
CA SER A 99 -10.98 -12.44 23.48
C SER A 99 -12.15 -12.33 24.46
N ALA A 100 -11.90 -11.84 25.68
CA ALA A 100 -12.93 -11.67 26.69
C ALA A 100 -14.01 -10.66 26.29
N ILE A 101 -13.62 -9.55 25.66
CA ILE A 101 -14.56 -8.56 25.11
C ILE A 101 -15.41 -9.20 24.01
N GLN A 102 -14.80 -9.93 23.08
CA GLN A 102 -15.53 -10.58 21.99
C GLN A 102 -16.52 -11.63 22.52
N SER A 103 -16.13 -12.46 23.48
CA SER A 103 -17.03 -13.44 24.11
C SER A 103 -18.28 -12.79 24.70
N LYS A 104 -18.14 -11.65 25.40
CA LYS A 104 -19.31 -10.92 25.94
C LYS A 104 -20.22 -10.40 24.84
N ILE A 105 -19.65 -9.91 23.73
CA ILE A 105 -20.41 -9.44 22.57
C ILE A 105 -21.16 -10.62 21.93
N ASP A 106 -20.51 -11.77 21.79
CA ASP A 106 -21.12 -13.00 21.25
C ASP A 106 -22.30 -13.43 22.13
N GLU A 107 -22.10 -13.52 23.44
CA GLU A 107 -23.13 -13.84 24.45
C GLU A 107 -24.32 -12.88 24.39
N PHE A 108 -24.06 -11.56 24.27
CA PHE A 108 -25.12 -10.56 24.15
C PHE A 108 -26.03 -10.82 22.93
N HIS A 109 -25.49 -11.36 21.85
CA HIS A 109 -26.22 -11.59 20.60
C HIS A 109 -26.85 -13.00 20.46
N GLU A 110 -26.60 -13.94 21.38
CA GLU A 110 -27.11 -15.32 21.28
C GLU A 110 -28.65 -15.40 21.20
N GLY A 111 -29.35 -14.49 21.88
CA GLY A 111 -30.82 -14.45 21.93
C GLY A 111 -31.53 -13.85 20.70
N ARG A 112 -30.79 -13.37 19.69
CA ARG A 112 -31.30 -12.82 18.41
C ARG A 112 -32.48 -11.84 18.50
N SER A 113 -32.57 -11.10 19.60
CA SER A 113 -33.58 -10.05 19.75
C SER A 113 -33.23 -8.83 18.89
N PRO A 114 -34.22 -8.02 18.48
CA PRO A 114 -33.96 -6.71 17.89
C PRO A 114 -32.99 -5.91 18.78
N ILE A 115 -32.01 -5.28 18.15
CA ILE A 115 -31.01 -4.48 18.87
C ILE A 115 -31.61 -3.10 19.15
N GLU A 116 -31.85 -2.81 20.41
CA GLU A 116 -32.14 -1.45 20.89
C GLU A 116 -30.84 -0.68 21.07
N PHE A 117 -30.68 0.44 20.35
CA PHE A 117 -29.42 1.18 20.26
C PHE A 117 -28.88 1.60 21.63
N GLU A 118 -29.72 2.24 22.47
CA GLU A 118 -29.30 2.72 23.79
C GLU A 118 -28.88 1.57 24.72
N ARG A 119 -29.58 0.44 24.64
CA ARG A 119 -29.24 -0.76 25.40
C ARG A 119 -27.88 -1.33 24.97
N TYR A 120 -27.63 -1.38 23.66
CA TYR A 120 -26.38 -1.91 23.14
C TYR A 120 -25.20 -0.98 23.42
N LYS A 121 -25.38 0.33 23.25
CA LYS A 121 -24.38 1.34 23.59
C LYS A 121 -24.00 1.27 25.07
N LYS A 122 -24.99 1.19 25.97
CA LYS A 122 -24.76 1.01 27.40
C LYS A 122 -23.96 -0.27 27.68
N PHE A 123 -24.36 -1.39 27.07
CA PHE A 123 -23.61 -2.65 27.20
C PHE A 123 -22.15 -2.51 26.77
N LEU A 124 -21.85 -1.88 25.63
CA LEU A 124 -20.49 -1.69 25.15
C LEU A 124 -19.65 -0.80 26.10
N VAL A 125 -20.26 0.20 26.74
CA VAL A 125 -19.61 0.98 27.81
C VAL A 125 -19.37 0.12 29.04
N ASP A 126 -20.38 -0.64 29.48
CA ASP A 126 -20.32 -1.48 30.69
C ASP A 126 -19.24 -2.57 30.59
N ILE A 127 -18.97 -3.12 29.40
CA ILE A 127 -17.87 -4.09 29.18
C ILE A 127 -16.49 -3.42 28.93
N GLY A 128 -16.43 -2.09 28.88
CA GLY A 128 -15.21 -1.32 28.63
C GLY A 128 -14.73 -1.35 27.18
N TYR A 129 -15.63 -1.62 26.22
CA TYR A 129 -15.34 -1.53 24.78
C TYR A 129 -15.38 -0.07 24.31
N LEU A 130 -16.47 0.63 24.63
CA LEU A 130 -16.55 2.08 24.46
C LEU A 130 -16.00 2.74 25.71
N VAL A 131 -14.96 3.55 25.55
CA VAL A 131 -14.35 4.33 26.63
C VAL A 131 -14.77 5.79 26.51
N PRO A 132 -14.78 6.56 27.62
CA PRO A 132 -15.06 7.99 27.58
C PRO A 132 -14.11 8.71 26.62
N GLU A 133 -14.66 9.65 25.85
CA GLU A 133 -13.86 10.57 25.06
C GLU A 133 -12.97 11.40 25.99
N LYS A 134 -11.74 11.66 25.56
CA LYS A 134 -10.79 12.49 26.31
C LYS A 134 -10.92 13.95 25.88
N GLU A 135 -10.44 14.85 26.73
CA GLU A 135 -10.36 16.27 26.40
C GLU A 135 -9.64 16.52 25.06
N PRO A 136 -10.05 17.54 24.28
CA PRO A 136 -9.37 17.92 23.06
C PRO A 136 -7.88 18.19 23.29
N PHE A 137 -7.03 17.69 22.39
CA PHE A 137 -5.59 17.93 22.41
C PHE A 137 -5.04 18.02 20.99
N SER A 138 -3.85 18.61 20.85
CA SER A 138 -3.08 18.62 19.60
C SER A 138 -1.96 17.58 19.68
N ILE A 139 -1.74 16.83 18.60
CA ILE A 139 -0.58 15.94 18.49
C ILE A 139 0.72 16.76 18.47
N SER A 140 1.80 16.21 19.03
CA SER A 140 3.11 16.88 19.16
C SER A 140 4.20 16.23 18.31
N THR A 141 3.84 15.38 17.34
CA THR A 141 4.80 14.64 16.52
C THR A 141 5.59 15.59 15.63
N ASP A 142 6.92 15.50 15.71
CA ASP A 142 7.86 16.29 14.91
C ASP A 142 8.76 15.38 14.04
N CYS A 143 9.67 15.98 13.28
CA CYS A 143 10.64 15.27 12.43
C CYS A 143 10.02 14.27 11.44
N VAL A 144 8.84 14.60 10.89
CA VAL A 144 8.13 13.78 9.90
C VAL A 144 8.42 14.25 8.48
N ASP A 145 8.69 13.32 7.56
CA ASP A 145 8.91 13.62 6.14
C ASP A 145 7.74 14.40 5.51
N PRO A 146 8.00 15.35 4.59
CA PRO A 146 6.95 16.12 3.91
C PRO A 146 5.91 15.26 3.19
N GLU A 147 6.30 14.11 2.66
CA GLU A 147 5.42 13.13 2.01
C GLU A 147 4.28 12.63 2.92
N ILE A 148 4.49 12.64 4.23
CA ILE A 148 3.48 12.21 5.22
C ILE A 148 2.80 13.45 5.83
N ALA A 149 3.56 14.50 6.14
CA ALA A 149 3.07 15.63 6.90
C ALA A 149 2.34 16.69 6.06
N LEU A 150 2.74 16.90 4.80
CA LEU A 150 2.37 18.07 4.00
C LEU A 150 1.72 17.72 2.65
N VAL A 151 1.99 16.53 2.12
CA VAL A 151 1.54 16.13 0.77
C VAL A 151 0.33 15.20 0.88
N ALA A 152 -0.81 15.64 0.34
CA ALA A 152 -1.95 14.75 0.12
C ALA A 152 -1.75 13.98 -1.19
N GLY A 153 -1.75 12.64 -1.14
CA GLY A 153 -1.56 11.81 -2.32
C GLY A 153 -1.88 10.34 -2.11
N PRO A 154 -1.82 9.52 -3.18
CA PRO A 154 -2.01 8.09 -3.10
C PRO A 154 -0.95 7.40 -2.24
N GLN A 155 -1.33 6.35 -1.51
CA GLN A 155 -0.42 5.46 -0.79
C GLN A 155 -0.53 4.04 -1.34
N LEU A 156 0.59 3.49 -1.82
CA LEU A 156 0.65 2.15 -2.37
C LEU A 156 1.01 1.12 -1.30
N VAL A 157 0.31 -0.01 -1.29
CA VAL A 157 0.62 -1.17 -0.46
C VAL A 157 1.01 -2.33 -1.36
N CYS A 158 2.17 -2.92 -1.10
CA CYS A 158 2.67 -4.07 -1.86
C CYS A 158 3.33 -5.09 -0.92
N PRO A 159 3.38 -6.38 -1.30
CA PRO A 159 4.00 -7.41 -0.49
C PRO A 159 5.53 -7.34 -0.60
N VAL A 160 6.22 -7.26 0.54
CA VAL A 160 7.68 -7.08 0.61
C VAL A 160 8.46 -8.33 0.18
N ASP A 161 7.83 -9.50 0.22
CA ASP A 161 8.43 -10.80 -0.17
C ASP A 161 8.49 -11.00 -1.69
N ASN A 162 7.96 -10.08 -2.49
CA ASN A 162 8.08 -10.09 -3.95
C ASN A 162 9.00 -8.96 -4.43
N PRO A 163 10.27 -9.28 -4.80
CA PRO A 163 11.25 -8.30 -5.24
C PRO A 163 10.80 -7.45 -6.44
N ARG A 164 10.02 -8.02 -7.37
CA ARG A 164 9.51 -7.28 -8.52
C ARG A 164 8.49 -6.25 -8.10
N PHE A 165 7.60 -6.61 -7.18
CA PHE A 165 6.56 -5.70 -6.72
C PHE A 165 7.12 -4.58 -5.86
N ILE A 166 8.08 -4.85 -4.97
CA ILE A 166 8.69 -3.80 -4.15
C ILE A 166 9.48 -2.80 -5.00
N LEU A 167 10.22 -3.26 -6.02
CA LEU A 167 10.93 -2.36 -6.95
C LEU A 167 9.95 -1.50 -7.76
N ASN A 168 8.88 -2.10 -8.28
CA ASN A 168 7.84 -1.35 -8.99
C ASN A 168 7.16 -0.34 -8.06
N ALA A 169 6.88 -0.71 -6.81
CA ALA A 169 6.24 0.16 -5.84
C ALA A 169 7.13 1.33 -5.42
N ALA A 170 8.41 1.08 -5.18
CA ALA A 170 9.38 2.13 -4.87
C ALA A 170 9.51 3.15 -6.00
N ASN A 171 9.47 2.69 -7.25
CA ASN A 171 9.55 3.55 -8.43
C ASN A 171 8.21 4.22 -8.80
N ALA A 172 7.09 3.82 -8.19
CA ALA A 172 5.76 4.33 -8.51
C ALA A 172 5.50 5.77 -8.04
N ARG A 173 6.49 6.44 -7.43
CA ARG A 173 6.41 7.88 -7.14
C ARG A 173 6.15 8.71 -8.40
N TRP A 174 6.69 8.25 -9.53
CA TRP A 174 6.47 8.86 -10.84
C TRP A 174 5.95 7.80 -11.81
N GLY A 175 4.85 8.09 -12.50
CA GLY A 175 4.22 7.19 -13.45
C GLY A 175 3.79 7.93 -14.71
N SER A 176 3.75 7.21 -15.83
CA SER A 176 3.28 7.75 -17.11
C SER A 176 1.75 7.82 -17.12
N LEU A 177 1.20 9.04 -17.17
CA LEU A 177 -0.24 9.25 -17.31
C LEU A 177 -0.77 8.71 -18.65
N LEU A 178 0.04 8.80 -19.71
CA LEU A 178 -0.28 8.23 -21.02
C LEU A 178 -0.44 6.71 -20.93
N ASP A 179 0.48 6.02 -20.26
CA ASP A 179 0.39 4.56 -20.11
C ASP A 179 -0.78 4.17 -19.21
N ALA A 180 -1.06 4.96 -18.16
CA ALA A 180 -2.20 4.74 -17.29
C ALA A 180 -3.53 4.83 -18.07
N PHE A 181 -3.73 5.86 -18.90
CA PHE A 181 -4.94 5.98 -19.72
C PHE A 181 -4.98 4.98 -20.88
N TYR A 182 -3.86 4.71 -21.53
CA TYR A 182 -3.82 3.76 -22.63
C TYR A 182 -4.07 2.33 -22.12
N GLY A 183 -3.44 1.93 -21.03
CA GLY A 183 -3.45 0.56 -20.49
C GLY A 183 -4.69 0.17 -19.69
N THR A 184 -5.54 1.13 -19.29
CA THR A 184 -6.71 0.89 -18.44
C THR A 184 -8.02 1.24 -19.11
N ASP A 185 -9.12 0.71 -18.60
CA ASP A 185 -10.49 0.93 -19.09
C ASP A 185 -11.03 2.35 -18.87
N VAL A 186 -10.23 3.26 -18.30
CA VAL A 186 -10.54 4.70 -18.20
C VAL A 186 -10.92 5.28 -19.56
N ILE A 187 -10.22 4.88 -20.63
CA ILE A 187 -10.63 5.20 -22.01
C ILE A 187 -11.40 4.02 -22.60
N PRO A 188 -12.70 4.18 -22.94
CA PRO A 188 -13.51 3.14 -23.55
C PRO A 188 -12.91 2.59 -24.84
N GLU A 189 -13.13 1.29 -25.11
CA GLU A 189 -12.60 0.59 -26.29
C GLU A 189 -13.51 0.69 -27.53
N ASP A 190 -14.59 1.48 -27.46
CA ASP A 190 -15.49 1.71 -28.58
C ASP A 190 -14.88 2.55 -29.72
N GLY A 191 -15.58 2.62 -30.85
CA GLY A 191 -15.20 3.48 -31.99
C GLY A 191 -13.82 3.12 -32.58
N GLY A 192 -13.41 1.86 -32.48
CA GLY A 192 -12.11 1.39 -32.97
C GLY A 192 -10.93 1.67 -32.04
N ALA A 193 -11.14 2.18 -30.82
CA ALA A 193 -10.09 2.50 -29.85
C ALA A 193 -9.71 1.32 -28.93
N HIS A 194 -9.76 0.11 -29.47
CA HIS A 194 -9.43 -1.11 -28.75
C HIS A 194 -7.93 -1.20 -28.43
N ARG A 195 -7.60 -1.87 -27.33
CA ARG A 195 -6.20 -2.24 -27.02
C ARG A 195 -5.80 -3.47 -27.84
N GLY A 196 -4.52 -3.56 -28.17
CA GLY A 196 -3.96 -4.68 -28.91
C GLY A 196 -2.49 -4.91 -28.56
N ARG A 197 -1.85 -5.84 -29.28
CA ARG A 197 -0.41 -6.09 -29.14
C ARG A 197 0.42 -4.93 -29.70
N GLU A 198 -0.12 -4.25 -30.70
CA GLU A 198 0.49 -3.09 -31.35
C GLU A 198 -0.21 -1.79 -30.91
N TYR A 199 0.48 -0.67 -31.10
CA TYR A 199 -0.08 0.64 -30.85
C TYR A 199 -1.25 0.93 -31.80
N ASN A 200 -2.36 1.37 -31.23
CA ASN A 200 -3.56 1.78 -31.95
C ASN A 200 -3.62 3.32 -31.98
N PRO A 201 -3.36 3.97 -33.13
CA PRO A 201 -3.38 5.42 -33.25
C PRO A 201 -4.73 6.05 -32.87
N THR A 202 -5.85 5.36 -33.14
CA THR A 202 -7.19 5.82 -32.77
C THR A 202 -7.35 5.91 -31.25
N ARG A 203 -6.84 4.91 -30.52
CA ARG A 203 -6.81 4.94 -29.05
C ARG A 203 -5.84 6.00 -28.53
N GLY A 204 -4.64 6.09 -29.11
CA GLY A 204 -3.65 7.09 -28.73
C GLY A 204 -4.18 8.52 -28.85
N LYS A 205 -4.94 8.82 -29.91
CA LYS A 205 -5.62 10.11 -30.06
C LYS A 205 -6.58 10.40 -28.89
N LYS A 206 -7.45 9.44 -28.52
CA LYS A 206 -8.35 9.57 -27.37
C LYS A 206 -7.59 9.78 -26.05
N VAL A 207 -6.44 9.11 -25.88
CA VAL A 207 -5.58 9.30 -24.70
C VAL A 207 -5.03 10.73 -24.62
N PHE A 208 -4.51 11.28 -25.72
CA PHE A 208 -4.04 12.67 -25.74
C PHE A 208 -5.18 13.68 -25.49
N GLU A 209 -6.35 13.46 -26.09
CA GLU A 209 -7.55 14.28 -25.84
C GLU A 209 -7.88 14.32 -24.34
N GLU A 210 -7.85 13.17 -23.66
CA GLU A 210 -8.11 13.10 -22.23
C GLU A 210 -6.99 13.72 -21.38
N VAL A 211 -5.72 13.52 -21.73
CA VAL A 211 -4.59 14.18 -21.04
C VAL A 211 -4.69 15.68 -21.16
N PHE A 212 -4.94 16.22 -22.36
CA PHE A 212 -5.07 17.67 -22.56
C PHE A 212 -6.26 18.23 -21.79
N ARG A 213 -7.40 17.53 -21.77
CA ARG A 213 -8.56 17.89 -20.95
C ARG A 213 -8.19 17.94 -19.46
N TRP A 214 -7.43 16.96 -18.97
CA TRP A 214 -6.96 16.91 -17.58
C TRP A 214 -5.97 18.05 -17.26
N MET A 215 -5.09 18.38 -18.20
CA MET A 215 -4.18 19.52 -18.05
C MET A 215 -4.92 20.86 -18.05
N ASP A 216 -5.97 21.02 -18.87
CA ASP A 216 -6.82 22.22 -18.86
C ASP A 216 -7.55 22.40 -17.51
N ASP A 217 -7.85 21.30 -16.81
CA ASP A 217 -8.49 21.33 -15.49
C ASP A 217 -7.47 21.67 -14.38
N ILE A 218 -6.30 21.04 -14.39
CA ILE A 218 -5.31 21.14 -13.30
C ILE A 218 -4.39 22.35 -13.47
N PHE A 219 -3.92 22.62 -14.68
CA PHE A 219 -2.97 23.70 -15.02
C PHE A 219 -3.54 24.62 -16.11
N PRO A 220 -4.72 25.20 -15.93
CA PRO A 220 -5.41 25.96 -16.97
C PRO A 220 -4.54 27.08 -17.53
N LEU A 221 -4.50 27.20 -18.85
CA LEU A 221 -4.00 28.38 -19.55
C LEU A 221 -5.04 29.52 -19.46
N ALA A 222 -4.64 30.77 -19.70
CA ALA A 222 -5.54 31.90 -19.52
C ALA A 222 -6.66 31.94 -20.58
N VAL A 223 -6.36 31.55 -21.82
CA VAL A 223 -7.27 31.60 -22.97
C VAL A 223 -7.27 30.30 -23.76
N ALA A 224 -6.10 29.77 -24.11
CA ALA A 224 -5.96 28.60 -24.99
C ALA A 224 -6.30 27.28 -24.28
N LYS A 225 -6.52 26.23 -25.08
CA LYS A 225 -6.59 24.85 -24.61
C LYS A 225 -5.30 24.10 -24.92
N TYR A 226 -4.91 23.14 -24.10
CA TYR A 226 -3.70 22.34 -24.34
C TYR A 226 -3.70 21.63 -25.70
N SER A 227 -4.88 21.27 -26.23
CA SER A 227 -5.03 20.69 -27.57
C SER A 227 -4.65 21.64 -28.72
N GLN A 228 -4.48 22.93 -28.45
CA GLN A 228 -4.12 23.97 -29.43
C GLN A 228 -2.65 24.40 -29.34
N VAL A 229 -1.91 23.89 -28.35
CA VAL A 229 -0.53 24.31 -28.09
C VAL A 229 0.39 23.73 -29.16
N GLU A 230 1.16 24.62 -29.78
CA GLU A 230 2.16 24.29 -30.81
C GLU A 230 3.56 24.21 -30.19
N LYS A 231 3.85 25.03 -29.18
CA LYS A 231 5.17 25.12 -28.54
C LYS A 231 5.08 25.58 -27.09
N PHE A 232 5.97 25.03 -26.26
CA PHE A 232 6.28 25.53 -24.93
C PHE A 232 7.65 26.23 -24.95
N SER A 233 7.77 27.35 -24.24
CA SER A 233 9.05 28.00 -23.96
C SER A 233 9.05 28.65 -22.58
N ILE A 234 10.22 28.80 -21.99
CA ILE A 234 10.43 29.53 -20.75
C ILE A 234 11.08 30.87 -21.07
N SER A 235 10.39 31.96 -20.71
CA SER A 235 10.95 33.31 -20.79
C SER A 235 10.83 33.97 -19.42
N GLU A 236 11.94 34.54 -18.93
CA GLU A 236 12.01 35.18 -17.60
C GLU A 236 11.50 34.30 -16.44
N GLY A 237 11.73 32.98 -16.53
CA GLY A 237 11.29 32.01 -15.53
C GLY A 237 9.79 31.72 -15.55
N LYS A 238 9.05 32.18 -16.57
CA LYS A 238 7.62 31.93 -16.76
C LYS A 238 7.37 31.05 -17.97
N LEU A 239 6.37 30.18 -17.85
CA LEU A 239 5.87 29.40 -18.98
C LEU A 239 5.17 30.33 -19.97
N THR A 240 5.62 30.30 -21.21
CA THR A 240 4.91 30.85 -22.37
C THR A 240 4.54 29.70 -23.27
N VAL A 241 3.28 29.67 -23.71
CA VAL A 241 2.81 28.71 -24.71
C VAL A 241 2.48 29.47 -26.00
N THR A 242 2.84 28.89 -27.13
CA THR A 242 2.47 29.40 -28.46
C THR A 242 1.32 28.58 -29.02
N TYR A 243 0.30 29.23 -29.56
CA TYR A 243 -0.88 28.62 -30.16
C TYR A 243 -1.40 29.47 -31.33
N ASP A 244 -2.26 28.90 -32.17
CA ASP A 244 -2.99 29.59 -33.25
C ASP A 244 -2.09 30.54 -34.08
N ASN A 245 -1.05 29.96 -34.68
CA ASN A 245 -0.11 30.68 -35.55
C ASN A 245 0.63 31.85 -34.88
N GLY A 246 1.18 31.61 -33.68
CA GLY A 246 2.11 32.55 -33.04
C GLY A 246 1.52 33.39 -31.90
N LYS A 247 0.24 33.23 -31.55
CA LYS A 247 -0.32 33.84 -30.33
C LYS A 247 0.34 33.24 -29.10
N GLN A 248 0.46 34.03 -28.04
CA GLN A 248 1.08 33.62 -26.78
C GLN A 248 0.05 33.56 -25.65
N ASP A 249 0.23 32.60 -24.76
CA ASP A 249 -0.54 32.47 -23.52
C ASP A 249 0.37 32.00 -22.37
N THR A 250 -0.16 31.98 -21.15
CA THR A 250 0.52 31.53 -19.94
C THR A 250 -0.47 30.83 -19.00
N LEU A 251 0.03 30.33 -17.87
CA LEU A 251 -0.82 29.74 -16.84
C LEU A 251 -1.78 30.78 -16.25
N ARG A 252 -3.07 30.44 -16.19
CA ARG A 252 -4.13 31.30 -15.64
C ARG A 252 -3.92 31.60 -14.16
N ASN A 253 -3.43 30.63 -13.40
CA ASN A 253 -3.21 30.76 -11.97
C ASN A 253 -1.75 31.15 -11.71
N GLY A 254 -1.51 32.40 -11.33
CA GLY A 254 -0.16 32.91 -11.03
C GLY A 254 0.55 32.25 -9.82
N LYS A 255 -0.15 31.41 -9.03
CA LYS A 255 0.49 30.58 -8.00
C LYS A 255 1.12 29.30 -8.57
N GLN A 256 0.67 28.86 -9.75
CA GLN A 256 1.28 27.75 -10.47
C GLN A 256 2.46 28.28 -11.27
N ARG A 257 3.57 27.55 -11.24
CA ARG A 257 4.80 27.94 -11.93
C ARG A 257 5.58 26.71 -12.34
N VAL A 258 6.34 26.85 -13.42
CA VAL A 258 7.37 25.88 -13.78
C VAL A 258 8.50 26.01 -12.78
N LEU A 259 8.81 24.93 -12.07
CA LEU A 259 9.87 24.91 -11.05
C LEU A 259 11.25 24.71 -11.69
N ALA A 260 11.32 23.86 -12.71
CA ALA A 260 12.53 23.56 -13.46
C ALA A 260 12.15 22.97 -14.84
N VAL A 261 13.08 23.02 -15.78
CA VAL A 261 12.97 22.38 -17.11
C VAL A 261 14.26 21.61 -17.39
N CYS A 262 14.13 20.47 -18.05
CA CYS A 262 15.26 19.72 -18.60
C CYS A 262 15.39 20.03 -20.09
N GLY A 263 16.61 20.34 -20.56
CA GLY A 263 16.85 20.73 -21.95
C GLY A 263 16.95 22.25 -22.13
N PHE A 264 16.78 22.73 -23.36
CA PHE A 264 16.84 24.17 -23.65
C PHE A 264 15.53 24.85 -23.22
N PRO A 265 15.61 26.02 -22.56
CA PRO A 265 14.44 26.78 -22.11
C PRO A 265 13.61 27.34 -23.28
#